data_AF-A0A6L5YSV5-F1
#
_entry.id   AF-A0A6L5YSV5-F1
#
_cell.length_a   1.000
_cell.length_b   1.000
_cell.length_c   1.000
_cell.angle_alpha   90.00
_cell.angle_beta   90.00
_cell.angle_gamma   90.00
#
_symmetry.space_group_name_H-M   'P 1'
#
loop_
_entity.id
_entity.type
_entity.pdbx_description
1 polymer ?
#
loop_
_entity_poly.entity_id
_entity_poly.type
_entity_poly.pdbx_seq_one_letter_code
_entity_poly.pdbx_strand_id
1 'polypeptide(L)'
;MMHFFPVDSLLFCIAERNLQMKKQLNPKLFTIFFSTLSERIKCTPKNLNRVIWLSGIRGKGLCVPKSEKVIHALHEFGLIGIEYLNAVPDFSPCKLIRIANISITETRSINFRLCDQHCSEKWNQELFEGKNNWTSTSVAQWRQTHKYTWHELNDMRSCDLVPSIIHSYFGHLGGVAEVKRKNQADHARPA
;
A
#
# COMPACT_ATOMS: atom_id res chain seq x y z
N MET A 1 28.90 17.64 30.67
CA MET A 1 27.67 18.46 30.69
C MET A 1 26.64 17.74 29.84
N MET A 2 25.65 17.10 30.46
CA MET A 2 24.55 16.45 29.75
C MET A 2 23.61 17.55 29.24
N HIS A 3 23.60 17.80 27.93
CA HIS A 3 22.61 18.67 27.32
C HIS A 3 21.29 17.91 27.18
N PHE A 4 20.37 18.21 28.10
CA PHE A 4 18.96 17.90 27.94
C PHE A 4 18.43 18.66 26.71
N PHE A 5 18.09 17.93 25.65
CA PHE A 5 17.24 18.48 24.60
C PHE A 5 15.80 18.56 25.14
N PRO A 6 15.14 19.72 25.10
CA PRO A 6 13.79 19.86 25.62
C PRO A 6 12.82 19.00 24.81
N VAL A 7 11.99 18.22 25.50
CA VAL A 7 11.00 17.26 24.96
C VAL A 7 10.02 17.94 23.97
N ASP A 8 9.85 19.25 24.10
CA ASP A 8 9.05 20.09 23.22
C ASP A 8 9.60 20.18 21.79
N SER A 9 10.92 20.04 21.60
CA SER A 9 11.54 20.07 20.26
C SER A 9 11.20 18.80 19.47
N LEU A 10 11.14 17.64 20.11
CA LEU A 10 10.82 16.38 19.42
C LEU A 10 9.33 16.32 19.06
N LEU A 11 8.44 16.74 19.97
CA LEU A 11 7.00 16.82 19.69
C LEU A 11 6.70 17.84 18.58
N PHE A 12 7.38 18.98 18.60
CA PHE A 12 7.26 20.00 17.55
C PHE A 12 7.81 19.49 16.21
N CYS A 13 8.97 18.84 16.18
CA CYS A 13 9.50 18.22 14.96
C CYS A 13 8.58 17.09 14.43
N ILE A 14 7.98 16.28 15.31
CA ILE A 14 7.00 15.26 14.90
C ILE A 14 5.73 15.93 14.36
N ALA A 15 5.24 16.98 15.02
CA ALA A 15 4.07 17.73 14.58
C ALA A 15 4.29 18.45 13.24
N GLU A 16 5.46 19.08 13.05
CA GLU A 16 5.84 19.73 11.79
C GLU A 16 6.06 18.70 10.68
N ARG A 17 6.69 17.56 10.96
CA ARG A 17 6.86 16.47 9.97
C ARG A 17 5.51 15.85 9.60
N ASN A 18 4.61 15.69 10.56
CA ASN A 18 3.22 15.28 10.32
C ASN A 18 2.42 16.34 9.55
N LEU A 19 2.68 17.63 9.78
CA LEU A 19 2.06 18.73 9.05
C LEU A 19 2.62 18.84 7.63
N GLN A 20 3.91 18.57 7.42
CA GLN A 20 4.56 18.48 6.10
C GLN A 20 4.02 17.27 5.32
N MET A 21 3.84 16.12 5.98
CA MET A 21 3.19 14.93 5.41
C MET A 21 1.71 15.19 5.09
N LYS A 22 0.99 15.94 5.95
CA LYS A 22 -0.38 16.40 5.68
C LYS A 22 -0.44 17.46 4.58
N LYS A 23 0.57 18.32 4.41
CA LYS A 23 0.66 19.28 3.29
C LYS A 23 1.04 18.59 1.97
N GLN A 24 1.67 17.43 2.04
CA GLN A 24 1.77 16.43 0.96
C GLN A 24 0.54 15.49 0.91
N LEU A 25 -0.63 15.91 1.44
CA LEU A 25 -1.90 15.35 1.00
C LEU A 25 -2.05 15.71 -0.48
N ASN A 26 -1.45 14.86 -1.31
CA ASN A 26 -1.74 14.62 -2.69
C ASN A 26 -3.26 14.81 -2.82
N PRO A 27 -3.76 15.73 -3.68
CA PRO A 27 -5.19 15.83 -3.91
C PRO A 27 -5.63 14.40 -4.15
N LYS A 28 -6.50 13.87 -3.28
CA LYS A 28 -7.08 12.53 -3.45
C LYS A 28 -7.78 12.60 -4.79
N LEU A 29 -7.03 12.29 -5.85
CA LEU A 29 -7.48 12.17 -7.21
C LEU A 29 -8.62 11.19 -7.06
N PHE A 30 -9.84 11.67 -7.29
CA PHE A 30 -11.08 10.94 -7.09
C PHE A 30 -10.89 9.54 -7.69
N THR A 31 -10.55 8.56 -6.85
CA THR A 31 -10.37 7.19 -7.33
C THR A 31 -11.78 6.71 -7.52
N ILE A 32 -12.21 6.66 -8.78
CA ILE A 32 -13.50 6.11 -9.14
C ILE A 32 -13.39 4.61 -8.89
N PHE A 33 -14.11 4.13 -7.88
CA PHE A 33 -14.21 2.71 -7.59
C PHE A 33 -15.34 2.12 -8.42
N PHE A 34 -15.07 0.98 -9.06
CA PHE A 34 -16.10 0.17 -9.70
C PHE A 34 -16.77 -0.75 -8.68
N SER A 35 -16.06 -1.09 -7.61
CA SER A 35 -16.63 -1.75 -6.44
C SER A 35 -17.51 -0.80 -5.62
N THR A 36 -18.54 -1.36 -4.99
CA THR A 36 -19.31 -0.66 -3.96
C THR A 36 -18.51 -0.58 -2.65
N LEU A 37 -18.84 0.39 -1.79
CA LEU A 37 -18.24 0.47 -0.45
C LEU A 37 -18.48 -0.82 0.37
N SER A 38 -19.67 -1.42 0.25
CA SER A 38 -20.02 -2.67 0.95
C SER A 38 -19.08 -3.81 0.55
N GLU A 39 -18.75 -3.93 -0.74
CA GLU A 39 -17.84 -4.96 -1.24
C GLU A 39 -16.42 -4.77 -0.71
N ARG A 40 -15.92 -3.54 -0.67
CA ARG A 40 -14.61 -3.26 -0.08
C ARG A 40 -14.60 -3.56 1.42
N ILE A 41 -15.63 -3.14 2.16
CA ILE A 41 -15.78 -3.41 3.59
C ILE A 41 -15.78 -4.92 3.89
N LYS A 42 -16.34 -5.77 3.02
CA LYS A 42 -16.31 -7.24 3.18
C LYS A 42 -14.89 -7.82 3.16
N CYS A 43 -13.96 -7.17 2.48
CA CYS A 43 -12.57 -7.61 2.37
C CYS A 43 -11.66 -7.07 3.48
N THR A 44 -12.11 -6.07 4.25
CA THR A 44 -11.33 -5.50 5.38
C THR A 44 -11.24 -6.43 6.59
N PRO A 45 -10.23 -6.25 7.48
CA PRO A 45 -10.11 -7.01 8.72
C PRO A 45 -11.39 -6.98 9.58
N LYS A 46 -12.06 -8.14 9.67
CA LYS A 46 -13.31 -8.32 10.44
C LYS A 46 -13.10 -8.85 11.87
N ASN A 47 -11.99 -9.54 12.11
CA ASN A 47 -11.74 -10.20 13.38
C ASN A 47 -11.15 -9.22 14.39
N LEU A 48 -11.95 -8.78 15.35
CA LEU A 48 -11.53 -7.83 16.40
C LEU A 48 -10.54 -8.45 17.41
N ASN A 49 -10.34 -9.77 17.41
CA ASN A 49 -9.25 -10.42 18.13
C ASN A 49 -7.91 -10.26 17.40
N ARG A 50 -7.91 -9.83 16.13
CA ARG A 50 -6.69 -9.55 15.34
C ARG A 50 -6.38 -8.07 15.20
N VAL A 51 -7.39 -7.21 15.15
CA VAL A 51 -7.20 -5.76 14.93
C VAL A 51 -8.09 -4.91 15.82
N ILE A 52 -7.71 -3.64 15.95
CA ILE A 52 -8.51 -2.58 16.57
C ILE A 52 -8.71 -1.48 15.51
N TRP A 53 -9.95 -1.00 15.37
CA TRP A 53 -10.28 0.14 14.54
C TRP A 53 -10.40 1.38 15.41
N LEU A 54 -9.45 2.32 15.33
CA LEU A 54 -9.43 3.48 16.24
C LEU A 54 -10.61 4.44 16.02
N SER A 55 -11.19 4.46 14.81
CA SER A 55 -12.41 5.22 14.53
C SER A 55 -13.68 4.60 15.13
N GLY A 56 -13.61 3.36 15.62
CA GLY A 56 -14.76 2.52 15.96
C GLY A 56 -15.51 1.95 14.74
N ILE A 57 -15.15 2.35 13.51
CA ILE A 57 -15.84 1.98 12.28
C ILE A 57 -14.91 1.13 11.40
N ARG A 58 -15.32 -0.10 11.09
CA ARG A 58 -14.56 -1.00 10.21
C ARG A 58 -14.39 -0.38 8.82
N GLY A 59 -13.15 -0.37 8.32
CA GLY A 59 -12.80 0.15 7.00
C GLY A 59 -12.66 1.67 6.93
N LYS A 60 -12.62 2.35 8.08
CA LYS A 60 -12.37 3.80 8.17
C LYS A 60 -11.40 4.09 9.31
N GLY A 61 -10.44 4.98 9.09
CA GLY A 61 -9.46 5.36 10.10
C GLY A 61 -8.38 4.31 10.29
N LEU A 62 -7.60 4.48 11.36
CA LEU A 62 -6.43 3.65 11.64
C LEU A 62 -6.83 2.24 12.11
N CYS A 63 -6.31 1.23 11.41
CA CYS A 63 -6.41 -0.17 11.76
C CYS A 63 -5.11 -0.63 12.43
N VAL A 64 -5.18 -0.92 13.73
CA VAL A 64 -4.02 -1.30 14.56
C VAL A 64 -4.01 -2.82 14.72
N PRO A 65 -2.91 -3.52 14.39
CA PRO A 65 -2.82 -4.97 14.55
C PRO A 65 -2.55 -5.36 16.00
N LYS A 66 -2.96 -6.57 16.40
CA LYS A 66 -2.62 -7.17 17.71
C LYS A 66 -1.47 -8.17 17.64
N SER A 67 -1.03 -8.54 16.44
CA SER A 67 0.07 -9.49 16.26
C SER A 67 1.42 -8.80 16.43
N GLU A 68 2.22 -9.25 17.40
CA GLU A 68 3.57 -8.72 17.67
C GLU A 68 4.46 -8.68 16.42
N LYS A 69 4.43 -9.75 15.61
CA LYS A 69 5.20 -9.83 14.35
C LYS A 69 4.84 -8.70 13.38
N VAL A 70 3.56 -8.35 13.28
CA VAL A 70 3.09 -7.27 12.39
C VAL A 70 3.38 -5.91 13.00
N ILE A 71 3.26 -5.77 14.32
CA ILE A 71 3.63 -4.55 15.05
C ILE A 71 5.12 -4.24 14.81
N HIS A 72 6.01 -5.22 15.01
CA HIS A 72 7.45 -5.05 14.73
C HIS A 72 7.71 -4.64 13.27
N ALA A 73 7.07 -5.31 12.31
CA ALA A 73 7.21 -4.96 10.89
C ALA A 73 6.73 -3.54 10.58
N LEU A 74 5.68 -3.03 11.25
CA LEU A 74 5.21 -1.64 11.09
C LEU A 74 6.14 -0.62 11.75
N HIS A 75 6.74 -0.97 12.90
CA HIS A 75 7.68 -0.11 13.61
C HIS A 75 8.95 0.19 12.79
N GLU A 76 9.40 -0.73 11.92
CA GLU A 76 10.49 -0.47 10.95
C GLU A 76 10.21 0.74 10.05
N PHE A 77 8.94 1.09 9.85
CA PHE A 77 8.48 2.25 9.08
C PHE A 77 7.96 3.39 9.96
N GLY A 78 8.10 3.30 11.29
CA GLY A 78 7.53 4.28 12.24
C GLY A 78 5.99 4.28 12.29
N LEU A 79 5.35 3.16 11.94
CA LEU A 79 3.90 3.03 11.89
C LEU A 79 3.38 2.20 13.07
N ILE A 80 2.19 2.52 13.56
CA ILE A 80 1.48 1.71 14.57
C ILE A 80 0.28 0.95 13.97
N GLY A 81 -0.04 1.21 12.72
CA GLY A 81 -1.20 0.66 12.02
C GLY A 81 -1.27 1.15 10.58
N ILE A 82 -2.31 0.74 9.86
CA ILE A 82 -2.57 1.15 8.48
C ILE A 82 -3.86 1.95 8.42
N GLU A 83 -3.81 3.13 7.80
CA GLU A 83 -4.96 4.00 7.62
C GLU A 83 -5.86 3.44 6.53
N TYR A 84 -7.18 3.42 6.78
CA TYR A 84 -8.17 3.08 5.77
C TYR A 84 -9.06 4.28 5.45
N LEU A 85 -9.29 4.50 4.15
CA LEU A 85 -10.31 5.40 3.66
C LEU A 85 -11.20 4.68 2.67
N ASN A 86 -12.52 4.79 2.84
CA ASN A 86 -13.49 4.11 1.98
C ASN A 86 -13.22 2.60 1.86
N ALA A 87 -12.76 1.97 2.95
CA ALA A 87 -12.34 0.57 3.02
C ALA A 87 -11.15 0.17 2.13
N VAL A 88 -10.34 1.13 1.71
CA VAL A 88 -9.06 0.92 1.01
C VAL A 88 -7.91 1.26 1.97
N PRO A 89 -6.94 0.35 2.19
CA PRO A 89 -5.76 0.64 3.00
C PRO A 89 -4.77 1.53 2.24
N ASP A 90 -4.12 2.43 2.97
CA ASP A 90 -2.98 3.19 2.45
C ASP A 90 -1.66 2.56 2.94
N PHE A 91 -1.02 1.79 2.06
CA PHE A 91 0.32 1.26 2.30
C PHE A 91 1.44 2.20 1.84
N SER A 92 1.12 3.40 1.34
CA SER A 92 2.13 4.36 0.87
C SER A 92 3.23 4.67 1.90
N PRO A 93 2.98 4.73 3.22
CA PRO A 93 4.03 4.96 4.20
C PRO A 93 5.05 3.84 4.34
N CYS A 94 4.72 2.60 3.95
CA CYS A 94 5.63 1.45 3.99
C CYS A 94 5.96 0.89 2.60
N LYS A 95 5.71 1.65 1.52
CA LYS A 95 6.08 1.23 0.17
C LYS A 95 7.57 1.45 -0.06
N LEU A 96 8.19 0.51 -0.78
CA LEU A 96 9.55 0.67 -1.27
C LEU A 96 9.59 1.47 -2.57
N ILE A 97 8.73 1.11 -3.52
CA ILE A 97 8.64 1.77 -4.83
C ILE A 97 7.22 1.71 -5.37
N ARG A 98 6.85 2.72 -6.16
CA ARG A 98 5.63 2.74 -6.97
C ARG A 98 5.97 2.62 -8.45
N ILE A 99 5.24 1.75 -9.13
CA ILE A 99 5.16 1.70 -10.59
C ILE A 99 3.81 2.25 -11.00
N ALA A 100 3.82 3.30 -11.81
CA ALA A 100 2.62 3.98 -12.30
C ALA A 100 2.50 3.79 -13.82
N ASN A 101 1.36 4.19 -14.38
CA ASN A 101 1.07 4.15 -15.81
C ASN A 101 1.12 2.73 -16.40
N ILE A 102 0.73 1.72 -15.60
CA ILE A 102 0.59 0.33 -16.06
C ILE A 102 -0.88 -0.02 -16.20
N SER A 103 -1.23 -0.88 -17.16
CA SER A 103 -2.60 -1.38 -17.28
C SER A 103 -2.77 -2.61 -16.38
N ILE A 104 -3.40 -2.45 -15.22
CA ILE A 104 -3.73 -3.59 -14.35
C ILE A 104 -4.78 -4.45 -15.07
N THR A 105 -4.53 -5.75 -15.12
CA THR A 105 -5.43 -6.76 -15.70
C THR A 105 -6.10 -7.58 -14.59
N GLU A 106 -7.05 -8.43 -14.97
CA GLU A 106 -7.64 -9.40 -14.03
C GLU A 106 -6.67 -10.51 -13.59
N THR A 107 -5.54 -10.66 -14.29
CA THR A 107 -4.58 -11.75 -14.09
C THR A 107 -3.37 -11.24 -13.32
N ARG A 108 -3.34 -11.58 -12.02
CA ARG A 108 -2.28 -11.17 -11.09
C ARG A 108 -0.87 -11.50 -11.57
N SER A 109 -0.65 -12.68 -12.15
CA SER A 109 0.68 -13.08 -12.63
C SER A 109 1.18 -12.21 -13.79
N ILE A 110 0.28 -11.76 -14.67
CA ILE A 110 0.60 -10.82 -15.77
C ILE A 110 0.97 -9.46 -15.17
N ASN A 111 0.18 -8.97 -14.22
CA ASN A 111 0.46 -7.69 -13.54
C ASN A 111 1.81 -7.71 -12.83
N PHE A 112 2.12 -8.80 -12.11
CA PHE A 112 3.38 -8.94 -11.39
C PHE A 112 4.58 -8.90 -12.34
N ARG A 113 4.52 -9.63 -13.46
CA ARG A 113 5.58 -9.61 -14.47
C ARG A 113 5.78 -8.21 -15.07
N LEU A 114 4.69 -7.49 -15.32
CA LEU A 114 4.74 -6.11 -15.81
C LEU A 114 5.36 -5.15 -14.78
N CYS A 115 4.94 -5.23 -13.50
CA CYS A 115 5.54 -4.44 -12.42
C CYS A 115 7.04 -4.79 -12.26
N ASP A 116 7.42 -6.07 -12.33
CA ASP A 116 8.82 -6.51 -12.24
C ASP A 116 9.68 -5.95 -13.39
N GLN A 117 9.15 -5.89 -14.61
CA GLN A 117 9.83 -5.29 -15.76
C GLN A 117 10.07 -3.78 -15.53
N HIS A 118 9.03 -3.00 -15.26
CA HIS A 118 9.17 -1.56 -15.04
C HIS A 118 10.01 -1.22 -13.81
N CYS A 119 9.94 -2.04 -12.76
CA CYS A 119 10.78 -1.89 -11.59
C CYS A 119 12.26 -2.09 -11.94
N SER A 120 12.59 -3.04 -12.81
CA SER A 120 13.98 -3.26 -13.23
C SER A 120 14.55 -2.06 -13.99
N GLU A 121 13.76 -1.44 -14.87
CA GLU A 121 14.14 -0.22 -15.59
C GLU A 121 14.43 0.92 -14.61
N LYS A 122 13.52 1.14 -13.64
CA LYS A 122 13.65 2.20 -12.65
C LYS A 122 14.81 1.98 -11.68
N TRP A 123 14.98 0.76 -11.18
CA TRP A 123 16.12 0.41 -10.33
C TRP A 123 17.46 0.54 -11.04
N ASN A 124 17.52 0.26 -12.34
CA ASN A 124 18.74 0.48 -13.12
C ASN A 124 19.09 1.96 -13.25
N GLN A 125 18.08 2.82 -13.44
CA GLN A 125 18.28 4.27 -13.49
C GLN A 125 18.70 4.84 -12.13
N GLU A 126 18.13 4.33 -11.05
CA GLU A 126 18.37 4.80 -9.68
C GLU A 126 19.60 4.16 -9.01
N LEU A 127 20.31 3.25 -9.71
CA LEU A 127 21.40 2.44 -9.15
C LEU A 127 20.99 1.75 -7.83
N PHE A 128 19.79 1.15 -7.79
CA PHE A 128 19.29 0.49 -6.58
C PHE A 128 20.24 -0.63 -6.14
N GLU A 129 20.64 -0.61 -4.86
CA GLU A 129 21.72 -1.44 -4.30
C GLU A 129 23.08 -1.31 -5.03
N GLY A 130 23.34 -0.18 -5.69
CA GLY A 130 24.57 0.05 -6.46
C GLY A 130 24.64 -0.74 -7.77
N LYS A 131 23.52 -1.25 -8.28
CA LYS A 131 23.45 -2.10 -9.48
C LYS A 131 22.65 -1.42 -10.59
N ASN A 132 23.01 -1.69 -11.84
CA ASN A 132 22.31 -1.20 -13.05
C ASN A 132 22.00 -2.28 -14.08
N ASN A 133 22.06 -3.56 -13.67
CA ASN A 133 21.79 -4.73 -14.50
C ASN A 133 20.59 -5.55 -13.99
N TRP A 134 19.66 -4.92 -13.28
CA TRP A 134 18.40 -5.52 -12.89
C TRP A 134 17.62 -5.96 -14.12
N THR A 135 17.10 -7.17 -14.04
CA THR A 135 16.14 -7.78 -14.96
C THR A 135 14.83 -8.05 -14.23
N SER A 136 13.71 -8.17 -14.95
CA SER A 136 12.41 -8.58 -14.40
C SER A 136 12.52 -9.84 -13.50
N THR A 137 13.30 -10.84 -13.94
CA THR A 137 13.56 -12.06 -13.15
C THR A 137 14.29 -11.77 -11.85
N SER A 138 15.34 -10.96 -11.87
CA SER A 138 16.09 -10.61 -10.66
C SER A 138 15.26 -9.78 -9.67
N VAL A 139 14.34 -8.92 -10.17
CA VAL A 139 13.38 -8.21 -9.31
C VAL A 139 12.43 -9.21 -8.67
N ALA A 140 11.88 -10.15 -9.43
CA ALA A 140 10.99 -11.18 -8.88
C ALA A 140 11.67 -12.03 -7.80
N GLN A 141 12.95 -12.38 -7.98
CA GLN A 141 13.77 -13.08 -6.98
C GLN A 141 14.06 -12.22 -5.76
N TRP A 142 14.40 -10.95 -5.96
CA TRP A 142 14.65 -10.00 -4.87
C TRP A 142 13.42 -9.89 -3.98
N ARG A 143 12.22 -9.73 -4.57
CA ARG A 143 10.96 -9.66 -3.83
C ARG A 143 10.70 -10.92 -3.00
N GLN A 144 10.95 -12.10 -3.56
CA GLN A 144 10.77 -13.37 -2.84
C GLN A 144 11.76 -13.53 -1.67
N THR A 145 12.99 -13.09 -1.86
CA THR A 145 14.06 -13.16 -0.85
C THR A 145 13.78 -12.18 0.29
N HIS A 146 13.44 -10.93 -0.04
CA HIS A 146 13.18 -9.84 0.91
C HIS A 146 11.74 -9.81 1.44
N LYS A 147 10.88 -10.73 1.00
CA LYS A 147 9.47 -10.86 1.41
C LYS A 147 8.61 -9.63 1.07
N TYR A 148 8.74 -9.12 -0.15
CA TYR A 148 7.90 -8.06 -0.72
C TYR A 148 6.89 -8.59 -1.75
N THR A 149 5.76 -7.92 -1.87
CA THR A 149 4.72 -8.22 -2.85
C THR A 149 4.29 -6.94 -3.57
N TRP A 150 3.91 -7.08 -4.84
CA TRP A 150 3.16 -6.04 -5.51
C TRP A 150 1.74 -5.98 -4.94
N HIS A 151 1.30 -4.76 -4.64
CA HIS A 151 -0.06 -4.39 -4.29
C HIS A 151 -0.61 -3.59 -5.48
N GLU A 152 -1.45 -4.22 -6.29
CA GLU A 152 -2.16 -3.53 -7.38
C GLU A 152 -3.18 -2.55 -6.80
N LEU A 153 -3.02 -1.25 -7.06
CA LEU A 153 -3.85 -0.19 -6.48
C LEU A 153 -5.25 -0.13 -7.11
N ASN A 154 -6.22 0.36 -6.35
CA ASN A 154 -7.61 0.49 -6.79
C ASN A 154 -7.83 1.48 -7.95
N ASP A 155 -6.82 2.30 -8.29
CA ASP A 155 -6.85 3.13 -9.50
C ASP A 155 -6.71 2.31 -10.80
N MET A 156 -6.39 1.01 -10.68
CA MET A 156 -6.14 0.07 -11.78
C MET A 156 -5.00 0.49 -12.72
N ARG A 157 -4.15 1.43 -12.26
CA ARG A 157 -3.12 2.07 -13.08
C ARG A 157 -1.74 2.06 -12.44
N SER A 158 -1.66 1.63 -11.18
CA SER A 158 -0.41 1.58 -10.45
C SER A 158 -0.30 0.38 -9.52
N CYS A 159 0.94 0.04 -9.15
CA CYS A 159 1.25 -0.96 -8.14
C CYS A 159 2.31 -0.44 -7.18
N ASP A 160 2.17 -0.79 -5.90
CA ASP A 160 3.17 -0.52 -4.87
C ASP A 160 3.90 -1.80 -4.49
N LEU A 161 5.23 -1.70 -4.34
CA LEU A 161 6.01 -2.76 -3.73
C LEU A 161 6.01 -2.59 -2.22
N VAL A 162 5.40 -3.52 -1.49
CA VAL A 162 5.19 -3.41 -0.03
C VAL A 162 5.58 -4.70 0.71
N PRO A 163 5.92 -4.64 2.01
CA PRO A 163 6.20 -5.83 2.81
C PRO A 163 5.02 -6.79 2.84
N SER A 164 5.28 -8.07 2.53
CA SER A 164 4.22 -9.08 2.39
C SER A 164 3.50 -9.37 3.71
N ILE A 165 4.22 -9.29 4.84
CA ILE A 165 3.64 -9.49 6.17
C ILE A 165 2.61 -8.41 6.52
N ILE A 166 2.87 -7.15 6.15
CA ILE A 166 1.93 -6.04 6.35
C ILE A 166 0.76 -6.22 5.37
N HIS A 167 1.04 -6.32 4.07
CA HIS A 167 0.02 -6.41 3.02
C HIS A 167 -0.99 -7.55 3.24
N SER A 168 -0.50 -8.75 3.58
CA SER A 168 -1.37 -9.91 3.81
C SER A 168 -2.19 -9.83 5.10
N TYR A 169 -1.73 -9.07 6.09
CA TYR A 169 -2.45 -8.93 7.36
C TYR A 169 -3.66 -7.98 7.25
N PHE A 170 -3.48 -6.89 6.50
CA PHE A 170 -4.48 -5.85 6.29
C PHE A 170 -5.33 -6.15 5.06
N GLY A 171 -6.33 -7.02 5.22
CA GLY A 171 -7.24 -7.42 4.15
C GLY A 171 -7.89 -6.23 3.43
N HIS A 172 -8.11 -6.37 2.12
CA HIS A 172 -8.65 -5.32 1.26
C HIS A 172 -9.12 -5.88 -0.09
N LEU A 173 -9.87 -5.06 -0.82
CA LEU A 173 -10.19 -5.24 -2.23
C LEU A 173 -9.21 -4.36 -3.02
N GLY A 174 -8.33 -4.98 -3.82
CA GLY A 174 -7.31 -4.28 -4.61
C GLY A 174 -7.68 -4.08 -6.09
N GLY A 175 -6.74 -3.57 -6.87
CA GLY A 175 -6.91 -3.19 -8.28
C GLY A 175 -7.43 -4.30 -9.20
N VAL A 176 -6.98 -5.54 -9.01
CA VAL A 176 -7.49 -6.70 -9.78
C VAL A 176 -9.00 -6.86 -9.65
N ALA A 177 -9.54 -6.66 -8.45
CA ALA A 177 -10.97 -6.76 -8.21
C ALA A 177 -11.73 -5.55 -8.79
N GLU A 178 -11.14 -4.35 -8.78
CA GLU A 178 -11.71 -3.19 -9.47
C GLU A 178 -11.80 -3.41 -10.98
N VAL A 179 -10.76 -3.96 -11.61
CA VAL A 179 -10.76 -4.29 -13.06
C VAL A 179 -11.87 -5.29 -13.37
N LYS A 180 -12.03 -6.34 -12.54
CA LYS A 180 -13.12 -7.31 -12.70
C LYS A 180 -14.50 -6.65 -12.65
N ARG A 181 -14.70 -5.70 -11.74
CA ARG A 181 -15.98 -4.97 -11.64
C ARG A 181 -16.20 -4.03 -12.80
N LYS A 182 -15.16 -3.34 -13.25
CA LYS A 182 -15.21 -2.53 -14.47
C LYS A 182 -15.64 -3.36 -15.67
N ASN A 183 -14.98 -4.48 -15.91
CA ASN A 183 -15.29 -5.34 -17.03
C ASN A 183 -16.73 -5.85 -16.95
N GLN A 184 -17.20 -6.31 -15.78
CA GLN A 184 -18.60 -6.70 -15.59
C GLN A 184 -19.60 -5.56 -15.90
N ALA A 185 -19.31 -4.34 -15.46
CA ALA A 185 -20.16 -3.18 -15.72
C ALA A 185 -20.17 -2.78 -17.21
N ASP A 186 -19.04 -2.93 -17.91
CA ASP A 186 -18.92 -2.65 -19.34
C ASP A 186 -19.73 -3.66 -20.17
N HIS A 187 -19.75 -4.93 -19.77
CA HIS A 187 -20.56 -5.97 -20.44
C HIS A 187 -22.06 -5.88 -20.13
N ALA A 188 -22.45 -5.21 -19.04
CA ALA A 188 -23.83 -5.04 -18.63
C ALA A 188 -24.52 -3.83 -19.29
N ARG A 189 -23.77 -2.97 -20.00
CA ARG A 189 -24.34 -1.85 -20.75
C ARG A 189 -24.93 -2.37 -22.08
N PRO A 190 -26.24 -2.16 -22.36
CA PRO A 190 -26.80 -2.47 -23.66
C PRO A 190 -26.12 -1.62 -24.74
N ALA A 191 -25.92 -2.21 -25.92
CA ALA A 191 -25.33 -1.58 -27.10
C ALA A 191 -26.15 -0.37 -27.58
#